data_AF-A0A954CM50-F1
#
_entry.id   AF-A0A954CM50-F1
#
_cell.length_a   1.000
_cell.length_b   1.000
_cell.length_c   1.000
_cell.angle_alpha   90.00
_cell.angle_beta   90.00
_cell.angle_gamma   90.00
#
_symmetry.space_group_name_H-M   'P 1'
#
loop_
_entity.id
_entity.type
_entity.pdbx_description
1 polymer ?
#
loop_
_entity_poly.entity_id
_entity_poly.type
_entity_poly.pdbx_seq_one_letter_code
_entity_poly.pdbx_strand_id
1 'polypeptide(L)'
;MSDTAVPTSHMRTITYDDKVVRGFIFWSVAWGLIGMLVGILAALQLSSATFNFDTPWLTFSRIRPLHTNAVIFALVGNMMFAGIYYSTQRLLKTRMASDLLSKVHL
;
A
#
# COMPACT_ATOMS: atom_id res chain seq x y z
N MET A 1 -27.62 -55.09 -6.47
CA MET A 1 -27.81 -54.16 -5.35
C MET A 1 -26.43 -53.64 -4.93
N SER A 2 -25.90 -52.65 -5.64
CA SER A 2 -24.66 -51.97 -5.26
C SER A 2 -24.63 -50.63 -5.99
N ASP A 3 -25.44 -49.69 -5.50
CA ASP A 3 -25.39 -48.29 -5.90
C ASP A 3 -24.02 -47.73 -5.52
N THR A 4 -23.16 -47.53 -6.51
CA THR A 4 -21.90 -46.81 -6.36
C THR A 4 -22.24 -45.34 -6.19
N ALA A 5 -22.33 -44.89 -4.94
CA ALA A 5 -22.52 -43.47 -4.62
C ALA A 5 -21.36 -42.66 -5.23
N VAL A 6 -21.67 -41.87 -6.25
CA VAL A 6 -20.75 -40.90 -6.84
C VAL A 6 -20.46 -39.84 -5.76
N PRO A 7 -19.20 -39.60 -5.37
CA PRO A 7 -18.89 -38.56 -4.41
C PRO A 7 -19.26 -37.20 -5.01
N THR A 8 -20.29 -36.56 -4.46
CA THR A 8 -20.66 -35.19 -4.83
C THR A 8 -19.50 -34.27 -4.49
N SER A 9 -18.81 -33.75 -5.51
CA SER A 9 -17.72 -32.79 -5.30
C SER A 9 -18.30 -31.52 -4.67
N HIS A 10 -17.99 -31.30 -3.39
CA HIS A 10 -18.28 -30.01 -2.76
C HIS A 10 -17.44 -28.95 -3.46
N MET A 11 -18.04 -28.23 -4.41
CA MET A 11 -17.43 -27.11 -5.11
C MET A 11 -17.14 -26.02 -4.07
N ARG A 12 -15.91 -25.99 -3.54
CA ARG A 12 -15.49 -24.94 -2.59
C ARG A 12 -15.21 -23.66 -3.36
N THR A 13 -16.16 -22.73 -3.32
CA THR A 13 -15.96 -21.37 -3.83
C THR A 13 -15.01 -20.61 -2.90
N ILE A 14 -13.79 -20.39 -3.37
CA ILE A 14 -12.80 -19.60 -2.63
C ILE A 14 -13.09 -18.12 -2.89
N THR A 15 -13.62 -17.45 -1.88
CA THR A 15 -13.88 -16.00 -1.92
C THR A 15 -12.62 -15.26 -1.47
N TYR A 16 -12.04 -14.45 -2.36
CA TYR A 16 -10.89 -13.60 -2.04
C TYR A 16 -11.31 -12.38 -1.22
N ASP A 17 -10.44 -11.92 -0.32
CA ASP A 17 -10.66 -10.68 0.43
C ASP A 17 -9.85 -9.54 -0.23
N ASP A 18 -10.51 -8.81 -1.11
CA ASP A 18 -9.96 -7.66 -1.82
C ASP A 18 -10.04 -6.35 -1.00
N LYS A 19 -10.71 -6.35 0.17
CA LYS A 19 -10.94 -5.11 0.93
C LYS A 19 -9.64 -4.51 1.44
N VAL A 20 -8.74 -5.35 1.93
CA VAL A 20 -7.41 -4.98 2.44
C VAL A 20 -6.55 -4.41 1.31
N VAL A 21 -6.50 -5.08 0.16
CA VAL A 21 -5.77 -4.63 -1.03
C VAL A 21 -6.27 -3.26 -1.48
N ARG A 22 -7.60 -3.07 -1.54
CA ARG A 22 -8.21 -1.79 -1.92
C ARG A 22 -7.88 -0.68 -0.93
N GLY A 23 -7.79 -0.98 0.37
CA GLY A 23 -7.33 -0.04 1.40
C GLY A 23 -5.89 0.40 1.22
N PHE A 24 -4.96 -0.53 0.98
CA PHE A 24 -3.55 -0.19 0.71
C PHE A 24 -3.35 0.62 -0.57
N ILE A 25 -4.10 0.33 -1.63
CA ILE A 25 -4.05 1.13 -2.86
C ILE A 25 -4.53 2.56 -2.58
N PHE A 26 -5.62 2.73 -1.83
CA PHE A 26 -6.12 4.06 -1.46
C PHE A 26 -5.07 4.85 -0.67
N TRP A 27 -4.50 4.25 0.37
CA TRP A 27 -3.43 4.89 1.17
C TRP A 27 -2.17 5.16 0.36
N SER A 28 -1.81 4.27 -0.56
CA SER A 28 -0.69 4.46 -1.47
C SER A 28 -0.87 5.70 -2.35
N VAL A 29 -2.05 5.88 -2.94
CA VAL A 29 -2.35 7.08 -3.75
C VAL A 29 -2.36 8.35 -2.89
N ALA A 30 -2.94 8.30 -1.68
CA ALA A 30 -2.95 9.43 -0.75
C ALA A 30 -1.53 9.86 -0.36
N TRP A 31 -0.68 8.92 0.03
CA TRP A 31 0.73 9.18 0.35
C TRP A 31 1.56 9.57 -0.87
N GLY A 32 1.22 9.05 -2.06
CA GLY A 32 1.81 9.49 -3.32
C GLY A 32 1.56 10.96 -3.60
N LEU A 33 0.33 11.42 -3.40
CA LEU A 33 0.00 12.84 -3.54
C LEU A 33 0.78 13.69 -2.53
N ILE A 34 0.80 13.31 -1.25
CA ILE A 34 1.54 14.02 -0.20
C ILE A 34 3.04 14.05 -0.52
N GLY A 35 3.64 12.90 -0.86
CA GLY A 35 5.06 12.78 -1.18
C GLY A 35 5.46 13.64 -2.38
N MET A 36 4.63 13.68 -3.43
CA MET A 36 4.87 14.53 -4.60
C MET A 36 4.74 16.02 -4.28
N LEU A 37 3.76 16.42 -3.47
CA LEU A 37 3.61 17.82 -3.02
C LEU A 37 4.83 18.29 -2.22
N VAL A 38 5.34 17.46 -1.30
CA VAL A 38 6.58 17.76 -0.57
C VAL A 38 7.80 17.83 -1.51
N GLY A 39 7.83 17.00 -2.55
CA GLY A 39 8.86 17.05 -3.59
C GLY A 39 8.85 18.37 -4.36
N ILE A 40 7.65 18.88 -4.68
CA ILE A 40 7.49 20.20 -5.31
C ILE A 40 7.98 21.31 -4.38
N LEU A 41 7.67 21.25 -3.08
CA LEU A 41 8.20 22.20 -2.10
C LEU A 41 9.75 22.17 -2.04
N ALA A 42 10.34 20.97 -2.04
CA ALA A 42 11.79 20.82 -2.09
C ALA A 42 12.41 21.41 -3.37
N ALA A 43 11.74 21.25 -4.51
CA ALA A 43 12.17 21.81 -5.79
C ALA A 43 12.09 23.35 -5.81
N LEU A 44 11.03 23.93 -5.23
CA LEU A 44 10.89 25.38 -5.10
C LEU A 44 11.99 26.00 -4.22
N GLN A 45 12.41 25.30 -3.17
CA GLN A 45 13.53 25.71 -2.31
C GLN A 45 14.89 25.67 -3.00
N LEU A 46 15.06 24.75 -3.96
CA LEU A 46 16.24 24.74 -4.84
C LEU A 46 16.21 25.88 -5.86
N SER A 47 15.02 26.27 -6.32
CA SER A 47 14.87 27.37 -7.29
C SER A 47 15.10 28.74 -6.67
N SER A 48 14.65 28.98 -5.42
CA SER A 48 14.93 30.23 -4.72
C SER A 48 14.92 30.06 -3.20
N ALA A 49 15.90 30.66 -2.53
CA ALA A 49 16.08 30.53 -1.09
C ALA A 49 14.92 31.14 -0.25
N THR A 50 14.12 32.02 -0.85
CA THR A 50 12.94 32.66 -0.23
C THR A 50 11.89 31.66 0.25
N PHE A 51 11.77 30.49 -0.40
CA PHE A 51 10.81 29.44 -0.02
C PHE A 51 11.24 28.58 1.19
N ASN A 52 12.36 28.90 1.85
CA ASN A 52 12.70 28.28 3.15
C ASN A 52 11.95 28.90 4.34
N PHE A 53 11.22 30.00 4.12
CA PHE A 53 10.34 30.66 5.09
C PHE A 53 11.01 31.01 6.44
N ASP A 54 12.36 31.10 6.49
CA ASP A 54 13.18 31.25 7.70
C ASP A 54 12.77 30.34 8.88
N THR A 55 12.11 29.22 8.59
CA THR A 55 11.54 28.35 9.62
C THR A 55 12.33 27.04 9.73
N PRO A 56 12.71 26.60 10.95
CA PRO A 56 13.60 25.44 11.11
C PRO A 56 13.03 24.10 10.61
N TRP A 57 11.71 23.96 10.52
CA TRP A 57 11.04 22.72 10.07
C TRP A 57 10.80 22.66 8.56
N LEU A 58 10.75 23.80 7.87
CA LEU A 58 10.56 23.87 6.42
C LEU A 58 11.88 24.01 5.64
N THR A 59 13.03 23.91 6.29
CA THR A 59 14.33 24.00 5.61
C THR A 59 14.55 22.82 4.66
N PHE A 60 15.16 23.08 3.50
CA PHE A 60 15.50 22.07 2.48
C PHE A 60 16.20 20.82 3.05
N SER A 61 17.12 21.00 4.00
CA SER A 61 17.86 19.90 4.63
C SER A 61 16.97 18.90 5.37
N ARG A 62 15.79 19.33 5.86
CA ARG A 62 14.83 18.47 6.58
C ARG A 62 13.68 18.01 5.69
N ILE A 63 13.27 18.82 4.72
CA ILE A 63 12.23 18.44 3.76
C ILE A 63 12.70 17.32 2.84
N ARG A 64 13.97 17.28 2.43
CA ARG A 64 14.47 16.23 1.51
C ARG A 64 14.36 14.83 2.11
N PRO A 65 14.85 14.54 3.34
CA PRO A 65 14.63 13.26 3.99
C PRO A 65 13.15 12.94 4.20
N LEU A 66 12.31 13.95 4.47
CA LEU A 66 10.87 13.78 4.63
C LEU A 66 10.20 13.36 3.31
N HIS A 67 10.54 14.02 2.20
CA HIS A 67 10.08 13.65 0.86
C HIS A 67 10.46 12.21 0.51
N THR A 68 11.74 11.84 0.65
CA THR A 68 12.21 10.50 0.28
C THR A 68 11.59 9.42 1.16
N ASN A 69 11.43 9.67 2.47
CA ASN A 69 10.78 8.71 3.36
C ASN A 69 9.29 8.54 3.03
N ALA A 70 8.57 9.63 2.72
CA ALA A 70 7.18 9.57 2.30
C ALA A 70 7.01 8.81 0.98
N VAL A 71 7.88 9.06 -0.02
CA VAL A 71 7.79 8.39 -1.32
C VAL A 71 8.22 6.91 -1.23
N ILE A 72 9.27 6.58 -0.49
CA ILE A 72 9.76 5.19 -0.42
C ILE A 72 8.87 4.35 0.50
N PHE A 73 8.68 4.77 1.75
CA PHE A 73 7.99 3.92 2.72
C PHE A 73 6.48 4.03 2.63
N ALA A 74 5.95 5.24 2.44
CA ALA A 74 4.50 5.45 2.48
C ALA A 74 3.84 5.28 1.09
N LEU A 75 4.50 5.65 -0.02
CA LEU A 75 3.98 5.35 -1.35
C LEU A 75 4.36 3.93 -1.79
N VAL A 76 5.66 3.66 -2.02
CA VAL A 76 6.13 2.38 -2.60
C VAL A 76 5.90 1.21 -1.63
N GLY A 77 6.10 1.40 -0.33
CA GLY A 77 5.82 0.38 0.68
C GLY A 77 4.35 -0.09 0.64
N ASN A 78 3.39 0.85 0.60
CA ASN A 78 1.97 0.50 0.48
C ASN A 78 1.62 -0.18 -0.86
N MET A 79 2.25 0.22 -1.97
CA MET A 79 2.09 -0.48 -3.26
C MET A 79 2.61 -1.93 -3.19
N MET A 80 3.75 -2.14 -2.55
CA MET A 80 4.36 -3.45 -2.40
C MET A 80 3.47 -4.36 -1.54
N PHE A 81 2.95 -3.87 -0.41
CA PHE A 81 2.00 -4.64 0.41
C PHE A 81 0.72 -4.99 -0.35
N ALA A 82 0.13 -4.04 -1.09
CA ALA A 82 -1.02 -4.32 -1.93
C ALA A 82 -0.73 -5.42 -2.97
N GLY A 83 0.42 -5.34 -3.64
CA GLY A 83 0.86 -6.30 -4.64
C GLY A 83 1.11 -7.70 -4.06
N ILE A 84 1.75 -7.80 -2.89
CA ILE A 84 2.00 -9.08 -2.21
C ILE A 84 0.69 -9.73 -1.80
N TYR A 85 -0.22 -9.00 -1.13
CA TYR A 85 -1.50 -9.57 -0.67
C TYR A 85 -2.41 -9.98 -1.82
N TYR A 86 -2.40 -9.23 -2.92
CA TYR A 86 -3.15 -9.57 -4.12
C TYR A 86 -2.58 -10.80 -4.86
N SER A 87 -1.25 -10.83 -5.05
CA SER A 87 -0.59 -11.91 -5.80
C SER A 87 -0.61 -13.24 -5.05
N THR A 88 -0.32 -13.25 -3.75
CA THR A 88 -0.30 -14.49 -2.94
C THR A 88 -1.65 -15.17 -2.89
N GLN A 89 -2.75 -14.42 -2.68
CA GLN A 89 -4.11 -14.97 -2.69
C GLN A 89 -4.42 -15.71 -4.00
N ARG A 90 -4.02 -15.14 -5.14
CA ARG A 90 -4.36 -15.66 -6.48
C ARG A 90 -3.44 -16.78 -6.94
N LEU A 91 -2.17 -16.73 -6.57
CA LEU A 91 -1.20 -17.77 -6.91
C LEU A 91 -1.46 -19.05 -6.13
N LEU A 92 -1.75 -18.92 -4.82
CA LEU A 92 -2.03 -20.07 -3.96
C LEU A 92 -3.48 -20.54 -4.05
N LYS A 93 -4.37 -19.72 -4.64
CA LYS A 93 -5.82 -19.92 -4.62
C LYS A 93 -6.33 -20.17 -3.21
N THR A 94 -5.80 -19.44 -2.22
CA THR A 94 -6.21 -19.56 -0.82
C THR A 94 -6.59 -18.19 -0.26
N ARG A 95 -7.52 -18.17 0.69
CA ARG A 95 -7.83 -16.95 1.46
C ARG A 95 -6.69 -16.68 2.44
N MET A 96 -6.43 -15.39 2.70
CA MET A 96 -5.50 -14.96 3.74
C MET A 96 -5.76 -15.65 5.07
N ALA A 97 -4.69 -16.10 5.74
CA ALA A 97 -4.76 -16.95 6.93
C ALA A 97 -5.39 -16.26 8.15
N SER A 98 -5.36 -14.93 8.23
CA SER A 98 -5.97 -14.16 9.31
C SER A 98 -6.46 -12.80 8.82
N ASP A 99 -7.76 -12.56 8.94
CA ASP A 99 -8.38 -11.27 8.64
C ASP A 99 -7.97 -10.17 9.66
N LEU A 100 -7.59 -10.57 10.88
CA LEU A 100 -7.15 -9.65 11.93
C LEU A 100 -5.75 -9.09 11.64
N LEU A 101 -4.83 -9.97 11.24
CA LEU A 101 -3.44 -9.58 10.95
C LEU A 101 -3.35 -8.69 9.71
N SER A 102 -4.18 -8.96 8.71
CA SER A 102 -4.33 -8.09 7.52
C SER A 102 -4.87 -6.70 7.85
N LYS A 103 -5.71 -6.57 8.88
CA LYS A 103 -6.25 -5.28 9.32
C LYS A 103 -5.28 -4.47 10.17
N VAL A 104 -4.42 -5.13 10.95
CA VAL A 104 -3.38 -4.46 11.76
C VAL A 104 -2.27 -3.88 10.89
N HIS A 105 -2.04 -4.48 9.72
CA HIS A 105 -1.04 -4.00 8.76
C HIS A 105 -1.50 -2.77 7.95
N LEU A 106 -2.79 -2.45 7.97
CA LEU A 106 -3.44 -1.39 7.20
C LEU A 106 -3.45 -0.08 7.99
#